data_AF-A0A4Q5SK49-F1
#
_entry.id   AF-A0A4Q5SK49-F1
#
_cell.length_a   1.000
_cell.length_b   1.000
_cell.length_c   1.000
_cell.angle_alpha   90.00
_cell.angle_beta   90.00
_cell.angle_gamma   90.00
#
_symmetry.space_group_name_H-M   'P 1'
#
loop_
_entity.id
_entity.type
_entity.pdbx_description
1 polymer ?
#
loop_
_entity_poly.entity_id
_entity_poly.type
_entity_poly.pdbx_seq_one_letter_code
_entity_poly.pdbx_strand_id
1 'polypeptide(L)'
;MRAWGVAACAALLGACSSGVVPAGRPATGGATPARPAPSSGGVPVRQPVAATPLTPAPAAPVPTGVTTAAAAGLLAGPAVEHLPITMAAAARALGAFKLSCATLVRRTDATGLTRGADWQPACDAARTTQDRDAATFFARYFETVQVADGKAFATGYYEPEIAGSRTRRPGYEVPVYARPSDLIDVDLGGFTDTLAGKSIRGRVDGTKLVPYHDRTAIEQG
;
A
#
# COMPACT_ATOMS: atom_id res chain seq x y z
N MET A 1 37.01 29.86 42.06
CA MET A 1 36.52 28.56 42.55
C MET A 1 35.16 28.28 41.93
N ARG A 2 35.07 27.20 41.13
CA ARG A 2 33.86 26.54 40.57
C ARG A 2 32.94 27.44 39.70
N ALA A 3 33.04 27.55 38.37
CA ALA A 3 33.14 26.57 37.28
C ALA A 3 32.17 25.39 37.45
N TRP A 4 31.17 25.31 36.56
CA TRP A 4 30.43 24.17 35.96
C TRP A 4 29.32 24.86 35.12
N GLY A 5 29.19 24.76 33.80
CA GLY A 5 29.43 23.64 32.91
C GLY A 5 28.07 23.09 32.46
N VAL A 6 27.37 23.76 31.54
CA VAL A 6 26.20 23.18 30.86
C VAL A 6 26.54 23.06 29.38
N ALA A 7 26.89 21.83 29.02
CA ALA A 7 27.22 21.41 27.67
C ALA A 7 25.94 21.22 26.83
N ALA A 8 26.15 21.34 25.53
CA ALA A 8 25.21 21.21 24.43
C ALA A 8 24.26 20.00 24.51
N CYS A 9 22.97 20.23 24.26
CA CYS A 9 22.04 19.21 23.77
C CYS A 9 21.75 19.49 22.29
N ALA A 10 22.63 18.98 21.43
CA ALA A 10 22.36 18.82 20.01
C ALA A 10 22.11 17.33 19.71
N ALA A 11 21.24 17.08 18.73
CA ALA A 11 20.96 15.80 18.05
C ALA A 11 20.01 14.80 18.74
N LEU A 12 18.71 14.90 18.42
CA LEU A 12 17.78 13.76 18.33
C LEU A 12 16.75 14.00 17.21
N LEU A 13 17.16 13.86 15.95
CA LEU A 13 16.27 13.66 14.80
C LEU A 13 16.88 12.57 13.92
N GLY A 14 16.40 11.33 14.05
CA GLY A 14 16.87 10.22 13.23
C GLY A 14 16.62 8.86 13.86
N ALA A 15 15.35 8.46 14.01
CA ALA A 15 15.01 7.09 14.36
C ALA A 15 13.60 6.72 13.84
N CYS A 16 13.41 6.73 12.52
CA CYS A 16 12.25 6.12 11.85
C CYS A 16 12.74 5.19 10.72
N SER A 17 13.66 4.29 11.04
CA SER A 17 14.03 3.18 10.17
C SER A 17 14.52 2.01 11.02
N SER A 18 13.68 1.56 11.95
CA SER A 18 13.92 0.31 12.68
C SER A 18 13.63 -0.84 11.73
N GLY A 19 14.71 -1.52 11.34
CA GLY A 19 14.75 -2.50 10.27
C GLY A 19 13.85 -3.70 10.50
N VAL A 20 13.15 -4.09 9.43
CA VAL A 20 12.46 -5.39 9.27
C VAL A 20 13.46 -6.50 8.91
N VAL A 21 14.76 -6.21 8.92
CA VAL A 21 15.82 -7.18 8.60
C VAL A 21 16.49 -7.63 9.91
N PRO A 22 16.21 -8.82 10.45
CA PRO A 22 16.90 -9.34 11.63
C PRO A 22 18.42 -9.33 11.41
N ALA A 23 19.23 -9.07 12.43
CA ALA A 23 20.68 -9.25 12.32
C ALA A 23 20.98 -10.72 11.93
N GLY A 24 21.63 -10.93 10.79
CA GLY A 24 21.99 -12.26 10.31
C GLY A 24 23.13 -12.79 11.17
N ARG A 25 23.01 -14.00 11.73
CA ARG A 25 24.13 -14.67 12.41
C ARG A 25 25.31 -14.82 11.43
N PRO A 26 26.56 -14.67 11.89
CA PRO A 26 27.72 -15.03 11.09
C PRO A 26 27.60 -16.50 10.69
N ALA A 27 27.74 -16.80 9.39
CA ALA A 27 27.80 -18.17 8.90
C ALA A 27 29.14 -18.77 9.34
N THR A 28 29.15 -19.54 10.42
CA THR A 28 30.24 -20.47 10.72
C THR A 28 30.28 -21.51 9.60
N GLY A 29 31.46 -21.68 9.00
CA GLY A 29 31.69 -22.50 7.81
C GLY A 29 30.99 -23.86 7.86
N GLY A 30 30.17 -24.10 6.85
CA GLY A 30 29.46 -25.35 6.62
C GLY A 30 28.88 -25.33 5.21
N ALA A 31 29.16 -26.40 4.46
CA ALA A 31 28.69 -26.79 3.11
C ALA A 31 27.95 -25.74 2.25
N THR A 32 28.40 -25.60 1.01
CA THR A 32 27.71 -24.88 -0.07
C THR A 32 26.23 -25.28 -0.10
N PRO A 33 25.28 -24.37 0.20
CA PRO A 33 23.87 -24.69 0.05
C PRO A 33 23.62 -24.91 -1.43
N ALA A 34 23.28 -26.13 -1.81
CA ALA A 34 22.81 -26.43 -3.15
C ALA A 34 21.64 -25.49 -3.48
N ARG A 35 21.53 -25.07 -4.75
CA ARG A 35 20.31 -24.41 -5.25
C ARG A 35 19.11 -25.22 -4.73
N PRO A 36 18.16 -24.61 -4.01
CA PRO A 36 16.92 -25.29 -3.67
C PRO A 36 16.37 -25.85 -4.98
N ALA A 37 16.23 -27.17 -5.07
CA ALA A 37 15.46 -27.75 -6.16
C ALA A 37 14.09 -27.03 -6.14
N PRO A 38 13.50 -26.70 -7.31
CA PRO A 38 12.13 -26.21 -7.33
C PRO A 38 11.31 -27.16 -6.46
N SER A 39 10.61 -26.61 -5.46
CA SER A 39 9.86 -27.39 -4.50
C SER A 39 8.94 -28.34 -5.26
N SER A 40 9.30 -29.62 -5.31
CA SER A 40 8.53 -30.69 -5.95
C SER A 40 7.27 -31.03 -5.15
N GLY A 41 7.10 -30.43 -3.96
CA GLY A 41 5.83 -30.38 -3.25
C GLY A 41 4.94 -29.28 -3.83
N GLY A 42 4.33 -29.55 -4.98
CA GLY A 42 3.30 -28.69 -5.54
C GLY A 42 2.11 -28.64 -4.57
N VAL A 43 2.10 -27.66 -3.66
CA VAL A 43 0.83 -27.21 -3.11
C VAL A 43 0.06 -26.69 -4.32
N PRO A 44 -1.04 -27.35 -4.74
CA PRO A 44 -1.77 -26.91 -5.91
C PRO A 44 -2.15 -25.46 -5.69
N VAL A 45 -1.80 -24.60 -6.66
CA VAL A 45 -2.21 -23.19 -6.65
C VAL A 45 -3.73 -23.21 -6.52
N ARG A 46 -4.23 -22.75 -5.36
CA ARG A 46 -5.66 -22.75 -5.12
C ARG A 46 -6.27 -21.77 -6.12
N GLN A 47 -7.01 -22.30 -7.09
CA GLN A 47 -7.72 -21.44 -8.02
C GLN A 47 -8.72 -20.59 -7.22
N PRO A 48 -8.72 -19.26 -7.40
CA PRO A 48 -9.71 -18.43 -6.77
C PRO A 48 -11.10 -18.83 -7.28
N VAL A 49 -12.04 -18.96 -6.35
CA VAL A 49 -13.44 -19.19 -6.71
C VAL A 49 -13.98 -17.88 -7.25
N ALA A 50 -14.52 -17.90 -8.48
CA ALA A 50 -15.16 -16.74 -9.07
C ALA A 50 -16.35 -16.32 -8.19
N ALA A 51 -16.37 -15.06 -7.77
CA ALA A 51 -17.51 -14.51 -7.05
C ALA A 51 -18.65 -14.19 -8.03
N THR A 52 -19.89 -14.49 -7.65
CA THR A 52 -21.08 -14.03 -8.39
C THR A 52 -21.47 -12.66 -7.84
N PRO A 53 -21.37 -11.57 -8.62
CA PRO A 53 -21.75 -10.25 -8.15
C PRO A 53 -23.27 -10.13 -8.02
N LEU A 54 -23.72 -9.23 -7.14
CA LEU A 54 -25.12 -8.81 -7.11
C LEU A 54 -25.48 -8.07 -8.40
N THR A 55 -26.69 -8.27 -8.90
CA THR A 55 -27.18 -7.55 -10.08
C THR A 55 -27.23 -6.05 -9.81
N PRO A 56 -26.57 -5.20 -10.61
CA PRO A 56 -26.63 -3.76 -10.46
C PRO A 56 -28.05 -3.21 -10.69
N ALA A 57 -28.39 -2.15 -9.96
CA ALA A 57 -29.56 -1.34 -10.25
C ALA A 57 -29.35 -0.56 -11.57
N PRO A 58 -30.42 -0.32 -12.36
CA PRO A 58 -30.33 0.53 -13.55
C PRO A 58 -29.82 1.94 -13.19
N ALA A 59 -28.79 2.41 -13.89
CA ALA A 59 -28.18 3.72 -13.66
C ALA A 59 -28.10 4.55 -14.94
N ALA A 60 -27.95 5.86 -14.78
CA ALA A 60 -27.70 6.77 -15.88
C ALA A 60 -26.30 6.52 -16.50
N PRO A 61 -26.10 6.89 -17.78
CA PRO A 61 -24.78 6.82 -18.41
C PRO A 61 -23.74 7.67 -17.67
N VAL A 62 -22.52 7.14 -17.54
CA VAL A 62 -21.41 7.85 -16.92
C VAL A 62 -20.99 9.04 -17.78
N PRO A 63 -20.86 10.26 -17.23
CA PRO A 63 -20.35 11.41 -17.98
C PRO A 63 -18.92 11.18 -18.47
N THR A 64 -18.56 11.73 -19.63
CA THR A 64 -17.21 11.58 -20.19
C THR A 64 -16.17 12.37 -19.41
N GLY A 65 -14.97 11.82 -19.25
CA GLY A 65 -13.84 12.51 -18.63
C GLY A 65 -13.87 12.62 -17.10
N VAL A 66 -14.85 11.99 -16.42
CA VAL A 66 -14.88 11.94 -14.96
C VAL A 66 -13.82 10.99 -14.41
N THR A 67 -13.18 11.39 -13.32
CA THR A 67 -12.07 10.64 -12.68
C THR A 67 -12.35 10.28 -11.22
N THR A 68 -13.52 10.67 -10.68
CA THR A 68 -13.92 10.39 -9.29
C THR A 68 -15.24 9.62 -9.25
N ALA A 69 -15.44 8.84 -8.19
CA ALA A 69 -16.68 8.09 -8.01
C ALA A 69 -17.89 9.02 -7.82
N ALA A 70 -17.70 10.11 -7.06
CA ALA A 70 -18.75 11.10 -6.86
C ALA A 70 -19.24 11.73 -8.17
N ALA A 71 -18.33 12.04 -9.11
CA ALA A 71 -18.69 12.61 -10.41
C ALA A 71 -19.24 11.58 -11.41
N ALA A 72 -18.94 10.29 -11.22
CA ALA A 72 -19.43 9.21 -12.09
C ALA A 72 -20.92 8.88 -11.88
N GLY A 73 -21.51 9.37 -10.79
CA GLY A 73 -22.89 9.07 -10.40
C GLY A 73 -22.95 7.94 -9.37
N LEU A 74 -23.87 8.09 -8.42
CA LEU A 74 -24.06 7.16 -7.30
C LEU A 74 -25.53 6.79 -7.18
N LEU A 75 -25.78 5.54 -6.85
CA LEU A 75 -27.08 5.05 -6.39
C LEU A 75 -26.91 4.44 -5.01
N ALA A 76 -27.91 4.61 -4.14
CA ALA A 76 -27.94 3.88 -2.88
C ALA A 76 -27.94 2.38 -3.17
N GLY A 77 -27.03 1.64 -2.54
CA GLY A 77 -27.00 0.19 -2.63
C GLY A 77 -27.91 -0.46 -1.59
N PRO A 78 -27.99 -1.80 -1.57
CA PRO A 78 -28.73 -2.51 -0.53
C PRO A 78 -28.11 -2.27 0.86
N ALA A 79 -28.93 -2.24 1.90
CA ALA A 79 -28.45 -2.18 3.28
C ALA A 79 -27.39 -3.28 3.53
N VAL A 80 -26.38 -2.99 4.35
CA VAL A 80 -25.22 -3.88 4.57
C VAL A 80 -25.67 -5.28 5.03
N GLU A 81 -26.75 -5.35 5.80
CA GLU A 81 -27.37 -6.56 6.34
C GLU A 81 -27.90 -7.49 5.25
N HIS A 82 -28.21 -6.95 4.06
CA HIS A 82 -28.69 -7.73 2.92
C HIS A 82 -27.56 -8.22 2.01
N LEU A 83 -26.30 -7.84 2.29
CA LEU A 83 -25.15 -8.35 1.57
C LEU A 83 -24.79 -9.77 2.04
N PRO A 84 -24.26 -10.64 1.17
CA PRO A 84 -23.86 -12.00 1.52
C PRO A 84 -22.53 -12.04 2.32
N ILE A 85 -22.44 -11.27 3.41
CA ILE A 85 -21.26 -11.17 4.28
C ILE A 85 -21.44 -12.13 5.46
N THR A 86 -20.61 -13.18 5.52
CA THR A 86 -20.61 -14.10 6.66
C THR A 86 -20.01 -13.44 7.90
N MET A 87 -20.37 -13.91 9.10
CA MET A 87 -19.77 -13.41 10.36
C MET A 87 -18.23 -13.51 10.35
N ALA A 88 -17.68 -14.60 9.80
CA ALA A 88 -16.24 -14.78 9.68
C ALA A 88 -15.60 -13.79 8.69
N ALA A 89 -16.30 -13.42 7.61
CA ALA A 89 -15.83 -12.38 6.70
C ALA A 89 -15.90 -10.99 7.35
N ALA A 90 -16.99 -10.70 8.07
CA ALA A 90 -17.14 -9.45 8.82
C ALA A 90 -16.04 -9.28 9.89
N ALA A 91 -15.72 -10.33 10.66
CA ALA A 91 -14.65 -10.28 11.65
C ALA A 91 -13.28 -9.97 11.02
N ARG A 92 -12.93 -10.64 9.90
CA ARG A 92 -11.70 -10.33 9.16
C ARG A 92 -11.69 -8.91 8.60
N ALA A 93 -12.83 -8.44 8.09
CA ALA A 93 -12.98 -7.08 7.60
C ALA A 93 -12.83 -6.04 8.72
N LEU A 94 -13.36 -6.29 9.92
CA LEU A 94 -13.19 -5.44 11.10
C LEU A 94 -11.72 -5.34 11.50
N GLY A 95 -10.99 -6.46 11.49
CA GLY A 95 -9.54 -6.48 11.73
C GLY A 95 -8.79 -5.59 10.74
N ALA A 96 -9.07 -5.73 9.43
CA ALA A 96 -8.48 -4.89 8.39
C ALA A 96 -8.88 -3.41 8.50
N PHE A 97 -10.14 -3.13 8.87
CA PHE A 97 -10.64 -1.77 9.05
C PHE A 97 -9.92 -1.06 10.21
N LYS A 98 -9.73 -1.74 11.35
CA LYS A 98 -8.97 -1.23 12.50
C LYS A 98 -7.55 -0.79 12.11
N LEU A 99 -6.85 -1.57 11.28
CA LEU A 99 -5.51 -1.24 10.78
C LEU A 99 -5.52 0.01 9.87
N SER A 100 -6.62 0.24 9.16
CA SER A 100 -6.75 1.34 8.19
C SER A 100 -7.11 2.67 8.82
N CYS A 101 -7.72 2.66 10.02
CA CYS A 101 -8.30 3.84 10.66
C CYS A 101 -7.34 5.04 10.80
N ALA A 102 -6.09 4.81 11.20
CA ALA A 102 -5.11 5.89 11.38
C ALA A 102 -4.86 6.68 10.07
N THR A 103 -4.96 6.00 8.93
CA THR A 103 -4.80 6.61 7.60
C THR A 103 -6.13 7.17 7.09
N LEU A 104 -7.26 6.48 7.30
CA LEU A 104 -8.58 6.91 6.85
C LEU A 104 -8.95 8.31 7.35
N VAL A 105 -8.68 8.60 8.63
CA VAL A 105 -9.04 9.90 9.24
C VAL A 105 -8.15 11.06 8.79
N ARG A 106 -6.99 10.78 8.18
CA ARG A 106 -6.01 11.81 7.76
C ARG A 106 -5.94 11.99 6.26
N ARG A 107 -6.20 10.94 5.48
CA ARG A 107 -6.04 10.97 4.02
C ARG A 107 -7.13 11.83 3.37
N THR A 108 -6.77 12.45 2.26
CA THR A 108 -7.73 13.00 1.32
C THR A 108 -8.30 11.86 0.48
N ASP A 109 -9.62 11.76 0.43
CA ASP A 109 -10.32 10.75 -0.36
C ASP A 109 -10.34 11.15 -1.84
N ALA A 110 -9.58 10.43 -2.68
CA ALA A 110 -9.53 10.66 -4.12
C ALA A 110 -10.86 10.31 -4.82
N THR A 111 -11.74 9.52 -4.20
CA THR A 111 -13.04 9.17 -4.78
C THR A 111 -14.07 10.31 -4.68
N GLY A 112 -13.82 11.29 -3.81
CA GLY A 112 -14.71 12.41 -3.52
C GLY A 112 -15.95 12.05 -2.68
N LEU A 113 -16.02 10.83 -2.13
CA LEU A 113 -17.19 10.34 -1.39
C LEU A 113 -17.18 10.75 0.07
N THR A 114 -16.00 10.77 0.70
CA THR A 114 -15.85 10.96 2.14
C THR A 114 -14.76 11.98 2.47
N ARG A 115 -14.77 12.47 3.70
CA ARG A 115 -13.70 13.24 4.31
C ARG A 115 -13.18 12.50 5.54
N GLY A 116 -11.97 12.81 5.99
CA GLY A 116 -11.37 12.18 7.17
C GLY A 116 -12.28 12.21 8.41
N ALA A 117 -13.02 13.31 8.61
CA ALA A 117 -13.97 13.45 9.71
C ALA A 117 -15.16 12.48 9.64
N ASP A 118 -15.60 12.07 8.45
CA ASP A 118 -16.72 11.14 8.27
C ASP A 118 -16.34 9.74 8.78
N TRP A 119 -15.05 9.40 8.77
CA TRP A 119 -14.52 8.12 9.27
C TRP A 119 -14.38 8.05 10.79
N GLN A 120 -14.34 9.20 11.48
CA GLN A 120 -14.01 9.28 12.90
C GLN A 120 -14.97 8.43 13.78
N PRO A 121 -16.31 8.53 13.65
CA PRO A 121 -17.23 7.76 14.50
C PRO A 121 -17.08 6.25 14.35
N ALA A 122 -16.94 5.77 13.10
CA ALA A 122 -16.75 4.34 12.81
C ALA A 122 -15.40 3.85 13.37
N CYS A 123 -14.34 4.65 13.23
CA CYS A 123 -13.02 4.29 13.76
C CYS A 123 -12.96 4.27 15.28
N ASP A 124 -13.62 5.21 15.96
CA ASP A 124 -13.70 5.21 17.42
C ASP A 124 -14.46 3.99 17.95
N ALA A 125 -15.60 3.67 17.33
CA ALA A 125 -16.37 2.48 17.68
C ALA A 125 -15.61 1.18 17.37
N ALA A 126 -14.87 1.12 16.26
CA ALA A 126 -14.11 -0.07 15.88
C ALA A 126 -13.10 -0.48 16.96
N ARG A 127 -12.49 0.48 17.68
CA ARG A 127 -11.47 0.21 18.72
C ARG A 127 -11.94 -0.75 19.80
N THR A 128 -13.22 -0.67 20.19
CA THR A 128 -13.81 -1.49 21.26
C THR A 128 -14.73 -2.60 20.72
N THR A 129 -14.99 -2.64 19.42
CA THR A 129 -15.85 -3.65 18.80
C THR A 129 -15.17 -5.02 18.81
N GLN A 130 -15.89 -6.03 19.31
CA GLN A 130 -15.46 -7.43 19.31
C GLN A 130 -15.81 -8.11 17.98
N ASP A 131 -15.09 -9.17 17.62
CA ASP A 131 -15.27 -9.88 16.35
C ASP A 131 -16.69 -10.44 16.16
N ARG A 132 -17.33 -10.87 17.26
CA ARG A 132 -18.72 -11.36 17.25
C ARG A 132 -19.74 -10.27 16.90
N ASP A 133 -19.39 -9.01 17.08
CA ASP A 133 -20.26 -7.85 16.81
C ASP A 133 -19.94 -7.18 15.47
N ALA A 134 -19.00 -7.75 14.69
CA ALA A 134 -18.48 -7.11 13.47
C ALA A 134 -19.57 -6.84 12.41
N ALA A 135 -20.54 -7.73 12.24
CA ALA A 135 -21.62 -7.51 11.28
C ALA A 135 -22.53 -6.35 11.70
N THR A 136 -22.92 -6.30 12.98
CA THR A 136 -23.70 -5.19 13.55
C THR A 136 -22.92 -3.87 13.47
N PHE A 137 -21.60 -3.92 13.62
CA PHE A 137 -20.75 -2.75 13.42
C PHE A 137 -20.86 -2.20 11.99
N PHE A 138 -20.68 -3.04 10.97
CA PHE A 138 -20.79 -2.57 9.59
C PHE A 138 -22.21 -2.09 9.24
N ALA A 139 -23.24 -2.81 9.68
CA ALA A 139 -24.64 -2.41 9.57
C ALA A 139 -24.93 -1.02 10.17
N ARG A 140 -24.31 -0.69 11.30
CA ARG A 140 -24.56 0.56 12.01
C ARG A 140 -23.80 1.76 11.46
N TYR A 141 -22.56 1.56 11.03
CA TYR A 141 -21.64 2.65 10.71
C TYR A 141 -21.40 2.85 9.22
N PHE A 142 -21.96 2.00 8.36
CA PHE A 142 -21.72 2.04 6.93
C PHE A 142 -23.04 1.95 6.18
N GLU A 143 -23.07 2.65 5.05
CA GLU A 143 -24.05 2.48 4.00
C GLU A 143 -23.34 1.98 2.74
N THR A 144 -24.10 1.39 1.82
CA THR A 144 -23.55 0.91 0.55
C THR A 144 -23.97 1.85 -0.57
N VAL A 145 -23.09 1.99 -1.55
CA VAL A 145 -23.36 2.76 -2.76
C VAL A 145 -22.97 1.94 -3.98
N GLN A 146 -23.80 1.97 -5.01
CA GLN A 146 -23.43 1.57 -6.35
C GLN A 146 -22.82 2.78 -7.06
N VAL A 147 -21.62 2.60 -7.60
CA VAL A 147 -20.96 3.61 -8.44
C VAL A 147 -21.36 3.35 -9.89
N ALA A 148 -21.79 4.41 -10.59
CA ALA A 148 -22.15 4.35 -12.01
C ALA A 148 -23.15 3.21 -12.32
N ASP A 149 -22.91 2.47 -13.40
CA ASP A 149 -23.72 1.32 -13.83
C ASP A 149 -23.42 0.02 -13.06
N GLY A 150 -22.61 0.11 -11.99
CA GLY A 150 -22.25 -1.01 -11.12
C GLY A 150 -21.35 -2.06 -11.78
N LYS A 151 -20.87 -1.84 -13.01
CA LYS A 151 -19.89 -2.73 -13.63
C LYS A 151 -18.51 -2.50 -13.00
N ALA A 152 -17.86 -3.60 -12.66
CA ALA A 152 -16.52 -3.58 -12.11
C ALA A 152 -15.65 -4.65 -12.76
N PHE A 153 -14.36 -4.37 -12.85
CA PHE A 153 -13.34 -5.35 -13.24
C PHE A 153 -12.36 -5.51 -12.07
N ALA A 154 -12.33 -6.71 -11.49
CA ALA A 154 -11.48 -7.01 -10.34
C ALA A 154 -10.27 -7.85 -10.78
N THR A 155 -9.08 -7.43 -10.35
CA THR A 155 -7.82 -8.17 -10.51
C THR A 155 -7.20 -8.48 -9.15
N GLY A 156 -6.24 -9.40 -9.11
CA GLY A 156 -5.47 -9.71 -7.90
C GLY A 156 -3.99 -9.35 -8.05
N TYR A 157 -3.37 -8.93 -6.95
CA TYR A 157 -1.91 -8.85 -6.81
C TYR A 157 -1.51 -9.62 -5.54
N TYR A 158 -0.24 -10.01 -5.44
CA TYR A 158 0.30 -10.71 -4.27
C TYR A 158 1.73 -10.25 -4.00
N GLU A 159 2.21 -10.52 -2.78
CA GLU A 159 3.61 -10.34 -2.41
C GLU A 159 4.37 -11.65 -2.68
N PRO A 160 5.30 -11.68 -3.66
CA PRO A 160 6.04 -12.91 -3.96
C PRO A 160 7.10 -13.21 -2.91
N GLU A 161 7.23 -14.48 -2.55
CA GLU A 161 8.35 -14.97 -1.74
C GLU A 161 9.49 -15.43 -2.66
N ILE A 162 10.67 -14.83 -2.51
CA ILE A 162 11.84 -15.09 -3.35
C ILE A 162 13.02 -15.46 -2.47
N ALA A 163 13.65 -16.61 -2.74
CA ALA A 163 14.86 -17.02 -2.03
C ALA A 163 16.01 -16.05 -2.32
N GLY A 164 16.66 -15.54 -1.27
CA GLY A 164 17.72 -14.53 -1.36
C GLY A 164 18.97 -14.87 -0.54
N SER A 165 20.04 -14.11 -0.77
CA SER A 165 21.29 -14.16 0.02
C SER A 165 21.73 -12.75 0.37
N ARG A 166 22.24 -12.55 1.58
CA ARG A 166 22.82 -11.26 1.99
C ARG A 166 24.22 -11.04 1.43
N THR A 167 24.89 -12.10 1.00
CA THR A 167 26.20 -12.07 0.38
C THR A 167 26.13 -12.70 -1.01
N ARG A 168 26.84 -12.09 -1.96
CA ARG A 168 26.92 -12.59 -3.34
C ARG A 168 27.57 -13.97 -3.34
N ARG A 169 26.94 -14.94 -4.00
CA ARG A 169 27.42 -16.32 -4.12
C ARG A 169 26.82 -17.00 -5.38
N PRO A 170 27.36 -18.13 -5.84
CA PRO A 170 26.79 -18.86 -6.97
C PRO A 170 25.29 -19.14 -6.78
N GLY A 171 24.47 -18.80 -7.78
CA GLY A 171 23.01 -18.89 -7.75
C GLY A 171 22.28 -17.71 -7.10
N TYR A 172 22.99 -16.70 -6.58
CA TYR A 172 22.45 -15.47 -5.96
C TYR A 172 23.27 -14.24 -6.43
N GLU A 173 23.50 -14.12 -7.74
CA GLU A 173 24.36 -13.10 -8.33
C GLU A 173 23.64 -11.79 -8.66
N VAL A 174 22.31 -11.80 -8.80
CA VAL A 174 21.51 -10.63 -9.14
C VAL A 174 21.19 -9.82 -7.87
N PRO A 175 21.62 -8.55 -7.76
CA PRO A 175 21.38 -7.73 -6.58
C PRO A 175 19.95 -7.17 -6.54
N VAL A 176 19.49 -6.87 -5.34
CA VAL A 176 18.31 -6.01 -5.10
C VAL A 176 18.84 -4.65 -4.66
N TYR A 177 18.67 -3.63 -5.51
CA TYR A 177 19.19 -2.29 -5.24
C TYR A 177 18.32 -1.55 -4.23
N ALA A 178 18.98 -0.90 -3.27
CA ALA A 178 18.36 0.19 -2.51
C ALA A 178 18.15 1.40 -3.44
N ARG A 179 17.36 2.37 -3.01
CA ARG A 179 17.25 3.66 -3.71
C ARG A 179 18.65 4.31 -3.78
N PRO A 180 19.20 4.56 -4.99
CA PRO A 180 20.50 5.22 -5.12
C PRO A 180 20.48 6.66 -4.58
N SER A 181 21.59 7.13 -3.99
CA SER A 181 21.70 8.49 -3.43
C SER A 181 21.73 9.59 -4.50
N ASP A 182 22.03 9.24 -5.75
CA ASP A 182 22.05 10.14 -6.90
C ASP A 182 20.72 10.14 -7.69
N LEU A 183 19.73 9.34 -7.28
CA LEU A 183 18.38 9.35 -7.84
C LEU A 183 17.56 10.51 -7.25
N ILE A 184 17.41 11.57 -8.03
CA ILE A 184 16.73 12.80 -7.64
C ILE A 184 15.30 12.77 -8.17
N ASP A 185 14.32 12.88 -7.27
CA ASP A 185 12.94 13.25 -7.63
C ASP A 185 12.87 14.77 -7.73
N VAL A 186 12.38 15.29 -8.87
CA VAL A 186 12.21 16.72 -9.09
C VAL A 186 10.73 17.01 -9.27
N ASP A 187 10.17 17.78 -8.34
CA ASP A 187 8.85 18.40 -8.48
C ASP A 187 8.96 19.60 -9.44
N LEU A 188 8.36 19.49 -10.61
CA LEU A 188 8.41 20.54 -11.63
C LEU A 188 7.52 21.74 -11.29
N GLY A 189 6.57 21.57 -10.36
CA GLY A 189 5.76 22.68 -9.84
C GLY A 189 6.59 23.74 -9.12
N GLY A 190 7.74 23.35 -8.54
CA GLY A 190 8.69 24.28 -7.94
C GLY A 190 9.41 25.20 -8.93
N PHE A 191 9.32 24.93 -10.23
CA PHE A 191 9.95 25.72 -11.29
C PHE A 191 8.95 26.62 -12.02
N THR A 192 7.74 26.14 -12.25
CA THR A 192 6.68 26.88 -12.95
C THR A 192 5.31 26.30 -12.63
N ASP A 193 4.32 27.18 -12.45
CA ASP A 193 2.92 26.80 -12.18
C ASP A 193 2.31 25.93 -13.28
N THR A 194 2.77 26.09 -14.53
CA THR A 194 2.31 25.28 -15.67
C THR A 194 2.69 23.80 -15.58
N LEU A 195 3.66 23.46 -14.72
CA LEU A 195 4.10 22.09 -14.47
C LEU A 195 3.72 21.58 -13.07
N ALA A 196 2.86 22.32 -12.35
CA ALA A 196 2.35 21.89 -11.05
C ALA A 196 1.75 20.47 -11.13
N GLY A 197 2.13 19.62 -10.17
CA GLY A 197 1.71 18.22 -10.12
C GLY A 197 2.46 17.27 -11.07
N LYS A 198 3.44 17.77 -11.84
CA LYS A 198 4.33 16.92 -12.65
C LYS A 198 5.67 16.71 -11.94
N SER A 199 6.20 15.50 -12.03
CA SER A 199 7.50 15.15 -11.46
C SER A 199 8.34 14.37 -12.46
N ILE A 200 9.66 14.57 -12.42
CA ILE A 200 10.63 13.75 -13.16
C ILE A 200 11.63 13.12 -12.21
N ARG A 201 12.33 12.09 -12.69
CA ARG A 201 13.43 11.45 -11.98
C ARG A 201 14.70 11.50 -12.81
N GLY A 202 15.79 11.89 -12.18
CA GLY A 202 17.07 12.10 -12.86
C GLY A 202 18.28 11.92 -11.95
N ARG A 203 19.45 12.16 -12.54
CA ARG A 203 20.74 12.29 -11.84
C ARG A 203 21.46 13.53 -12.35
N VAL A 204 22.42 14.02 -11.57
CA VAL A 204 23.30 15.11 -12.01
C VAL A 204 24.48 14.55 -12.79
N ASP A 205 24.71 15.10 -13.98
CA ASP A 205 25.90 14.86 -14.80
C ASP A 205 26.57 16.20 -15.09
N GLY A 206 27.71 16.45 -14.44
CA GLY A 206 28.36 17.75 -14.41
C GLY A 206 27.43 18.83 -13.85
N THR A 207 26.94 19.70 -14.72
CA THR A 207 26.01 20.79 -14.38
C THR A 207 24.58 20.56 -14.87
N LYS A 208 24.28 19.38 -15.43
CA LYS A 208 22.97 19.06 -16.02
C LYS A 208 22.23 18.02 -15.19
N LEU A 209 20.92 18.20 -15.07
CA LEU A 209 20.02 17.13 -14.66
C LEU A 209 19.65 16.31 -15.91
N VAL A 210 19.94 15.02 -15.89
CA VAL A 210 19.63 14.08 -16.98
C VAL A 210 18.70 12.98 -16.47
N PRO A 211 17.91 12.31 -17.35
CA PRO A 211 17.10 11.16 -16.95
C PRO A 211 17.94 10.09 -16.25
N TYR A 212 17.36 9.42 -15.26
CA TYR A 212 18.06 8.33 -14.59
C TYR A 212 18.30 7.14 -15.52
N HIS A 213 19.19 6.24 -15.12
CA HIS A 213 19.47 5.02 -15.88
C HIS A 213 18.19 4.21 -16.11
N ASP A 214 18.03 3.71 -17.34
CA ASP A 214 16.98 2.75 -17.65
C ASP A 214 17.34 1.36 -17.11
N ARG A 215 16.41 0.41 -17.29
CA ARG A 215 16.60 -0.95 -16.79
C ARG A 215 17.84 -1.63 -17.38
N THR A 216 18.11 -1.44 -18.66
CA THR A 216 19.24 -2.09 -19.34
C THR A 216 20.57 -1.56 -18.83
N ALA A 217 20.70 -0.23 -18.67
CA ALA A 217 21.89 0.38 -18.08
C ALA A 217 22.11 -0.10 -16.62
N ILE A 218 21.05 -0.19 -15.81
CA ILE A 218 21.15 -0.70 -14.42
C ILE A 218 21.63 -2.17 -14.38
N GLU A 219 21.17 -2.99 -15.32
CA GLU A 219 21.54 -4.42 -15.40
C GLU A 219 22.96 -4.63 -15.95
N GLN A 220 23.48 -3.70 -16.77
CA GLN A 220 24.81 -3.79 -17.36
C GLN A 220 25.92 -3.15 -16.50
N GLY A 221 25.55 -2.35 -15.49
CA GLY A 221 26.48 -1.60 -14.64
C GLY A 221 27.07 -0.38 -15.33
#